data_AF-A0A665W2N6-F1
#
_entry.id   AF-A0A665W2N6-F1
#
_cell.length_a   1.000
_cell.length_b   1.000
_cell.length_c   1.000
_cell.angle_alpha   90.00
_cell.angle_beta   90.00
_cell.angle_gamma   90.00
#
_symmetry.space_group_name_H-M   'P 1'
#
loop_
_entity.id
_entity.type
_entity.pdbx_description
1 polymer ?
#
loop_
_entity_poly.entity_id
_entity_poly.type
_entity_poly.pdbx_seq_one_letter_code
_entity_poly.pdbx_strand_id
1 'polypeptide(L)'
;QRDYIKDSQQLITADLDPRQNYIFGFHPHGVLVAGAFTNFCTYATGFRQLFPGLTTYLLLLPLWFRAPFFRDYIMCAGLIPSSKESASYPLCQRGGGNAVVIAVGGAPEALDAHPGTYNVMLAKKKGFIKMAMEHGAHLVPVFSFGENEVFDQVKNTRGTWLRWTQERLQNIMGVSLPLFHARGIFQYSFGLMPYRKPINTVVGRPIRVDRNEKPTAEELDALHQLYMDELSNLFEEHKENYGVDKDKHLIFV
;
A
#
# COMPACT_ATOMS: atom_id res chain seq x y z
N GLN A 1 3.33 16.12 20.82
CA GLN A 1 3.77 15.12 19.83
C GLN A 1 2.83 15.19 18.62
N ARG A 2 2.79 16.30 17.88
CA ARG A 2 1.69 16.63 16.94
C ARG A 2 2.11 17.20 15.56
N ASP A 3 3.40 17.22 15.20
CA ASP A 3 3.87 17.93 13.99
C ASP A 3 4.81 17.10 13.08
N TYR A 4 4.60 15.78 12.95
CA TYR A 4 5.45 14.96 12.08
C TYR A 4 5.00 14.97 10.61
N ILE A 5 3.71 15.20 10.36
CA ILE A 5 3.13 15.25 9.02
C ILE A 5 2.07 16.37 9.00
N LYS A 6 2.53 17.63 9.01
CA LYS A 6 1.66 18.76 8.69
C LYS A 6 1.28 18.63 7.21
N ASP A 7 0.00 18.82 6.90
CA ASP A 7 -0.55 18.89 5.55
C ASP A 7 -0.77 17.55 4.80
N SER A 8 -0.61 16.40 5.46
CA SER A 8 -1.10 15.14 4.91
C SER A 8 -2.61 14.99 5.06
N GLN A 9 -3.26 14.62 3.97
CA GLN A 9 -4.70 14.43 3.92
C GLN A 9 -5.05 13.07 3.37
N GLN A 10 -6.21 12.58 3.80
CA GLN A 10 -6.88 11.45 3.17
C GLN A 10 -8.14 11.97 2.48
N LEU A 11 -8.23 11.76 1.16
CA LEU A 11 -9.42 12.06 0.38
C LEU A 11 -10.17 10.76 0.12
N ILE A 12 -11.49 10.77 0.31
CA ILE A 12 -12.36 9.64 0.04
C ILE A 12 -13.30 10.03 -1.08
N THR A 13 -13.39 9.18 -2.10
CA THR A 13 -14.25 9.44 -3.26
C THR A 13 -15.61 8.75 -3.18
N ALA A 14 -15.81 7.79 -2.26
CA ALA A 14 -17.09 7.12 -2.05
C ALA A 14 -17.25 6.54 -0.63
N ASP A 15 -18.49 6.39 -0.19
CA ASP A 15 -18.84 5.71 1.06
C ASP A 15 -18.58 4.19 0.97
N LEU A 16 -18.25 3.59 2.11
CA LEU A 16 -18.06 2.14 2.26
C LEU A 16 -19.07 1.59 3.26
N ASP A 17 -19.78 0.53 2.87
CA ASP A 17 -20.75 -0.17 3.71
C ASP A 17 -20.02 -0.98 4.79
N PRO A 18 -20.20 -0.67 6.09
CA PRO A 18 -19.51 -1.39 7.17
C PRO A 18 -19.97 -2.86 7.31
N ARG A 19 -20.97 -3.30 6.55
CA ARG A 19 -21.42 -4.70 6.51
C ARG A 19 -20.67 -5.54 5.46
N GLN A 20 -19.80 -4.92 4.67
CA GLN A 20 -18.98 -5.61 3.67
C GLN A 20 -17.52 -5.69 4.11
N ASN A 21 -16.79 -6.65 3.55
CA ASN A 21 -15.34 -6.76 3.70
C ASN A 21 -14.64 -6.19 2.47
N TYR A 22 -13.45 -5.64 2.68
CA TYR A 22 -12.71 -4.92 1.65
C TYR A 22 -11.26 -5.37 1.56
N ILE A 23 -10.70 -5.32 0.35
CA ILE A 23 -9.25 -5.34 0.12
C ILE A 23 -8.84 -4.00 -0.48
N PHE A 24 -8.05 -3.24 0.26
CA PHE A 24 -7.49 -1.97 -0.19
C PHE A 24 -6.14 -2.26 -0.83
N GLY A 25 -6.04 -2.09 -2.15
CA GLY A 25 -4.75 -2.14 -2.82
C GLY A 25 -4.11 -0.75 -2.78
N PHE A 26 -3.05 -0.62 -1.99
CA PHE A 26 -2.32 0.62 -1.75
C PHE A 26 -1.15 0.75 -2.71
N HIS A 27 -1.05 1.92 -3.36
CA HIS A 27 -0.04 2.24 -4.36
C HIS A 27 0.50 3.67 -4.19
N PRO A 28 1.78 3.91 -4.51
CA PRO A 28 2.83 2.91 -4.64
C PRO A 28 3.19 2.33 -3.26
N HIS A 29 3.91 1.21 -3.20
CA HIS A 29 4.41 0.65 -1.94
C HIS A 29 5.36 1.62 -1.22
N GLY A 30 6.18 2.36 -1.96
CA GLY A 30 7.25 3.19 -1.38
C GLY A 30 8.28 2.37 -0.62
N VAL A 31 9.18 3.04 0.12
CA VAL A 31 10.24 2.35 0.88
C VAL A 31 9.69 1.65 2.13
N LEU A 32 8.92 2.37 2.94
CA LEU A 32 8.36 1.89 4.22
C LEU A 32 6.83 1.98 4.30
N VAL A 33 6.15 2.29 3.20
CA VAL A 33 4.69 2.45 3.15
C VAL A 33 4.16 3.42 4.23
N ALA A 34 4.85 4.55 4.42
CA ALA A 34 4.58 5.51 5.48
C ALA A 34 3.15 6.07 5.41
N GLY A 35 2.60 6.29 4.22
CA GLY A 35 1.22 6.72 4.04
C GLY A 35 0.23 5.66 4.51
N ALA A 36 0.41 4.39 4.12
CA ALA A 36 -0.48 3.32 4.55
C ALA A 36 -0.50 3.15 6.07
N PHE A 37 0.68 3.15 6.71
CA PHE A 37 0.77 3.06 8.16
C PHE A 37 0.08 4.27 8.86
N THR A 38 0.33 5.48 8.36
CA THR A 38 -0.28 6.70 8.91
C THR A 38 -1.80 6.66 8.81
N ASN A 39 -2.35 6.33 7.63
CA ASN A 39 -3.79 6.34 7.39
C ASN A 39 -4.52 5.18 8.06
N PHE A 40 -4.00 3.95 7.93
CA PHE A 40 -4.74 2.73 8.23
C PHE A 40 -4.31 2.02 9.51
N CYS A 41 -3.21 2.42 10.14
CA CYS A 41 -2.82 1.88 11.46
C CYS A 41 -3.00 2.90 12.57
N THR A 42 -2.53 4.13 12.35
CA THR A 42 -2.59 5.18 13.38
C THR A 42 -3.87 6.01 13.33
N TYR A 43 -4.60 5.96 12.21
CA TYR A 43 -5.80 6.77 11.95
C TYR A 43 -5.56 8.29 12.08
N ALA A 44 -4.31 8.74 11.92
CA ALA A 44 -3.93 10.13 12.16
C ALA A 44 -4.63 11.12 11.20
N THR A 45 -5.06 10.65 10.04
CA THR A 45 -5.76 11.41 8.99
C THR A 45 -7.28 11.30 9.06
N GLY A 46 -7.83 10.66 10.09
CA GLY A 46 -9.27 10.65 10.34
C GLY A 46 -10.04 9.47 9.74
N PHE A 47 -9.37 8.42 9.25
CA PHE A 47 -10.01 7.27 8.61
C PHE A 47 -11.16 6.66 9.44
N ARG A 48 -10.99 6.54 10.77
CA ARG A 48 -12.02 5.95 11.65
C ARG A 48 -13.27 6.81 11.79
N GLN A 49 -13.13 8.13 11.64
CA GLN A 49 -14.24 9.08 11.63
C GLN A 49 -14.97 9.04 10.30
N LEU A 50 -14.24 8.84 9.21
CA LEU A 50 -14.79 8.78 7.85
C LEU A 50 -15.51 7.46 7.57
N PHE A 51 -15.00 6.34 8.09
CA PHE A 51 -15.60 5.03 7.94
C PHE A 51 -15.87 4.36 9.30
N PRO A 52 -16.88 4.84 10.04
CA PRO A 52 -17.25 4.23 11.30
C PRO A 52 -17.69 2.77 11.09
N GLY A 53 -17.10 1.86 11.86
CA GLY A 53 -17.40 0.43 11.78
C GLY A 53 -16.45 -0.38 10.90
N LEU A 54 -15.53 0.26 10.17
CA LEU A 54 -14.44 -0.44 9.50
C LEU A 54 -13.22 -0.61 10.42
N THR A 55 -12.65 -1.81 10.41
CA THR A 55 -11.37 -2.14 11.02
C THR A 55 -10.36 -2.48 9.94
N THR A 56 -9.24 -1.77 9.92
CA THR A 56 -8.18 -1.98 8.93
C THR A 56 -7.08 -2.91 9.45
N TYR A 57 -6.57 -3.74 8.55
CA TYR A 57 -5.47 -4.66 8.80
C TYR A 57 -4.38 -4.48 7.73
N LEU A 58 -3.26 -3.86 8.08
CA LEU A 58 -2.15 -3.63 7.15
C LEU A 58 -1.22 -4.84 7.11
N LEU A 59 -0.97 -5.37 5.90
CA LEU A 59 -0.05 -6.48 5.71
C LEU A 59 1.41 -6.01 5.86
N LEU A 60 2.16 -6.71 6.71
CA LEU A 60 3.59 -6.48 6.91
C LEU A 60 4.38 -7.79 6.79
N LEU A 61 5.63 -7.67 6.39
CA LEU A 61 6.57 -8.78 6.29
C LEU A 61 6.59 -9.64 7.57
N PRO A 62 6.38 -10.98 7.49
CA PRO A 62 6.29 -11.86 8.65
C PRO A 62 7.50 -11.85 9.60
N LEU A 63 8.68 -11.44 9.10
CA LEU A 63 9.91 -11.34 9.88
C LEU A 63 9.73 -10.45 11.13
N TRP A 64 8.98 -9.36 11.01
CA TRP A 64 8.72 -8.43 12.11
C TRP A 64 7.90 -9.04 13.25
N PHE A 65 7.18 -10.13 13.01
CA PHE A 65 6.37 -10.81 14.01
C PHE A 65 7.14 -11.89 14.79
N ARG A 66 8.44 -12.09 14.52
CA ARG A 66 9.26 -13.09 15.23
C ARG A 66 9.77 -12.61 16.60
N ALA A 67 9.89 -11.30 16.80
CA ALA A 67 10.36 -10.74 18.06
C ALA A 67 9.19 -10.61 19.06
N PRO A 68 9.22 -11.31 20.22
CA PRO A 68 8.18 -11.17 21.24
C PRO A 68 8.12 -9.72 21.76
N PHE A 69 6.94 -9.26 22.22
CA PHE A 69 6.60 -7.88 22.57
C PHE A 69 6.52 -6.89 21.40
N PHE A 70 7.53 -6.84 20.52
CA PHE A 70 7.45 -6.01 19.31
C PHE A 70 6.29 -6.47 18.41
N ARG A 71 6.14 -7.79 18.26
CA ARG A 71 4.99 -8.44 17.62
C ARG A 71 3.66 -7.90 18.14
N ASP A 72 3.47 -7.92 19.47
CA ASP A 72 2.18 -7.56 20.06
C ASP A 72 1.92 -6.05 19.91
N TYR A 73 2.98 -5.22 20.00
CA TYR A 73 2.90 -3.79 19.75
C TYR A 73 2.42 -3.46 18.33
N ILE A 74 3.02 -4.06 17.29
CA ILE A 74 2.60 -3.82 15.90
C ILE A 74 1.21 -4.40 15.62
N MET A 75 0.85 -5.52 16.25
CA MET A 75 -0.50 -6.10 16.11
C MET A 75 -1.58 -5.23 16.74
N CYS A 76 -1.30 -4.57 17.87
CA CYS A 76 -2.21 -3.58 18.47
C CYS A 76 -2.47 -2.38 17.53
N ALA A 77 -1.53 -2.04 16.66
CA ALA A 77 -1.69 -1.00 15.64
C ALA A 77 -2.40 -1.50 14.37
N GLY A 78 -2.88 -2.75 14.34
CA GLY A 78 -3.59 -3.32 13.19
C GLY A 78 -2.68 -3.92 12.12
N LEU A 79 -1.40 -4.18 12.41
CA LEU A 79 -0.53 -4.89 11.46
C LEU A 79 -0.66 -6.40 11.60
N ILE A 80 -0.72 -7.10 10.47
CA ILE A 80 -0.78 -8.56 10.40
C ILE A 80 0.27 -9.11 9.43
N PRO A 81 0.72 -10.37 9.58
CA PRO A 81 1.64 -10.97 8.63
C PRO A 81 1.08 -10.99 7.21
N SER A 82 1.91 -10.77 6.20
CA SER A 82 1.52 -10.76 4.79
C SER A 82 1.29 -12.16 4.19
N SER A 83 1.05 -13.20 5.01
CA SER A 83 0.73 -14.54 4.51
C SER A 83 -0.73 -14.59 4.04
N LYS A 84 -1.03 -15.51 3.11
CA LYS A 84 -2.40 -15.66 2.57
C LYS A 84 -3.40 -15.96 3.69
N GLU A 85 -3.01 -16.77 4.66
CA GLU A 85 -3.85 -17.21 5.78
C GLU A 85 -4.18 -16.03 6.70
N SER A 86 -3.16 -15.23 7.06
CA SER A 86 -3.36 -14.03 7.88
C SER A 86 -4.23 -12.99 7.19
N ALA A 87 -4.01 -12.76 5.88
CA ALA A 87 -4.84 -11.84 5.09
C ALA A 87 -6.28 -12.34 4.89
N SER A 88 -6.48 -13.65 4.75
CA SER A 88 -7.81 -14.24 4.54
C SER A 88 -8.65 -14.24 5.82
N TYR A 89 -8.03 -14.36 6.99
CA TYR A 89 -8.76 -14.53 8.26
C TYR A 89 -9.75 -13.38 8.57
N PRO A 90 -9.38 -12.08 8.44
CA PRO A 90 -10.33 -10.97 8.59
C PRO A 90 -11.46 -11.01 7.56
N LEU A 91 -11.18 -11.43 6.32
CA LEU A 91 -12.15 -11.46 5.23
C LEU A 91 -13.21 -12.56 5.40
N CYS A 92 -12.91 -13.60 6.17
CA CYS A 92 -13.84 -14.68 6.50
C CYS A 92 -14.80 -14.35 7.66
N GLN A 93 -14.59 -13.24 8.39
CA GLN A 93 -15.40 -12.94 9.57
C GLN A 93 -16.85 -12.57 9.19
N ARG A 94 -17.81 -13.14 9.94
CA ARG A 94 -19.23 -12.84 9.75
C ARG A 94 -19.53 -11.42 10.25
N GLY A 95 -20.36 -10.68 9.50
CA GLY A 95 -20.78 -9.33 9.86
C GLY A 95 -20.10 -8.21 9.07
N GLY A 96 -19.07 -8.54 8.29
CA GLY A 96 -18.33 -7.55 7.50
C GLY A 96 -17.45 -6.64 8.36
N GLY A 97 -17.11 -5.48 7.82
CA GLY A 97 -16.44 -4.42 8.57
C GLY A 97 -14.92 -4.54 8.61
N ASN A 98 -14.32 -5.46 7.85
CA ASN A 98 -12.88 -5.65 7.81
C ASN A 98 -12.31 -5.15 6.48
N ALA A 99 -11.25 -4.36 6.54
CA ALA A 99 -10.51 -3.88 5.39
C ALA A 99 -9.04 -4.34 5.46
N VAL A 100 -8.64 -5.26 4.60
CA VAL A 100 -7.25 -5.71 4.50
C VAL A 100 -6.51 -4.78 3.55
N VAL A 101 -5.44 -4.14 4.04
CA VAL A 101 -4.64 -3.18 3.26
C VAL A 101 -3.37 -3.87 2.77
N ILE A 102 -3.17 -3.86 1.45
CA ILE A 102 -2.07 -4.54 0.77
C ILE A 102 -1.30 -3.50 -0.06
N ALA A 103 -0.03 -3.28 0.27
CA ALA A 103 0.88 -2.56 -0.61
C ALA A 103 1.31 -3.49 -1.76
N VAL A 104 0.64 -3.37 -2.90
CA VAL A 104 0.56 -4.44 -3.92
C VAL A 104 1.91 -4.72 -4.60
N GLY A 105 2.71 -3.68 -4.88
CA GLY A 105 3.99 -3.88 -5.54
C GLY A 105 5.01 -4.63 -4.69
N GLY A 106 4.86 -4.59 -3.37
CA GLY A 106 5.64 -5.36 -2.41
C GLY A 106 7.14 -5.02 -2.43
N ALA A 107 7.94 -5.99 -1.98
CA ALA A 107 9.39 -5.83 -1.91
C ALA A 107 10.07 -5.38 -3.23
N PRO A 108 9.67 -5.88 -4.41
CA PRO A 108 10.26 -5.43 -5.68
C PRO A 108 10.05 -3.93 -5.97
N GLU A 109 8.85 -3.42 -5.71
CA GLU A 109 8.53 -2.00 -5.91
C GLU A 109 9.26 -1.09 -4.91
N ALA A 110 9.45 -1.54 -3.68
CA ALA A 110 10.22 -0.81 -2.69
C ALA A 110 11.68 -0.54 -3.14
N LEU A 111 12.26 -1.41 -3.97
CA LEU A 111 13.61 -1.19 -4.53
C LEU A 111 13.64 -0.17 -5.69
N ASP A 112 12.49 0.13 -6.28
CA ASP A 112 12.34 1.09 -7.38
C ASP A 112 11.65 2.40 -6.92
N ALA A 113 11.39 2.55 -5.61
CA ALA A 113 10.72 3.70 -5.01
C ALA A 113 11.63 4.95 -4.94
N HIS A 114 11.84 5.59 -6.09
CA HIS A 114 12.59 6.83 -6.22
C HIS A 114 11.66 8.06 -6.31
N PRO A 115 12.09 9.22 -5.77
CA PRO A 115 11.38 10.48 -5.95
C PRO A 115 11.06 10.78 -7.42
N GLY A 116 9.88 11.34 -7.68
CA GLY A 116 9.38 11.70 -9.01
C GLY A 116 8.96 10.53 -9.90
N THR A 117 8.95 9.30 -9.39
CA THR A 117 8.52 8.12 -10.14
C THR A 117 7.09 7.69 -9.79
N TYR A 118 6.36 7.27 -10.83
CA TYR A 118 4.97 6.78 -10.77
C TYR A 118 4.85 5.39 -11.41
N ASN A 119 5.93 4.61 -11.34
CA ASN A 119 5.94 3.23 -11.76
C ASN A 119 5.30 2.39 -10.66
N VAL A 120 4.22 1.69 -11.00
CA VAL A 120 3.49 0.85 -10.07
C VAL A 120 3.61 -0.61 -10.47
N MET A 121 4.14 -1.46 -9.60
CA MET A 121 4.26 -2.89 -9.86
C MET A 121 2.93 -3.61 -9.67
N LEU A 122 2.10 -3.57 -10.70
CA LEU A 122 0.73 -4.10 -10.69
C LEU A 122 0.45 -5.03 -11.87
N ALA A 123 1.14 -4.90 -13.01
CA ALA A 123 0.72 -5.53 -14.27
C ALA A 123 0.55 -7.05 -14.19
N LYS A 124 1.32 -7.71 -13.32
CA LYS A 124 1.28 -9.16 -13.11
C LYS A 124 0.81 -9.58 -11.72
N LYS A 125 0.37 -8.65 -10.87
CA LYS A 125 0.06 -8.89 -9.45
C LYS A 125 -1.42 -9.26 -9.23
N LYS A 126 -1.85 -10.40 -9.76
CA LYS A 126 -3.26 -10.84 -9.67
C LYS A 126 -3.66 -11.51 -8.35
N GLY A 127 -2.71 -11.74 -7.44
CA GLY A 127 -2.94 -12.53 -6.21
C GLY A 127 -3.98 -11.94 -5.26
N PHE A 128 -3.99 -10.61 -5.10
CA PHE A 128 -4.97 -9.93 -4.24
C PHE A 128 -6.37 -9.89 -4.88
N ILE A 129 -6.45 -9.78 -6.21
CA ILE A 129 -7.73 -9.90 -6.95
C ILE A 129 -8.31 -11.29 -6.73
N LYS A 130 -7.49 -12.34 -6.88
CA LYS A 130 -7.92 -13.72 -6.62
C LYS A 130 -8.43 -13.88 -5.19
N MET A 131 -7.72 -13.31 -4.20
CA MET A 131 -8.15 -13.32 -2.80
C MET A 131 -9.49 -12.58 -2.61
N ALA A 132 -9.69 -11.43 -3.25
CA ALA A 132 -10.96 -10.70 -3.21
C ALA A 132 -12.11 -11.57 -3.74
N MET A 133 -11.91 -12.26 -4.87
CA MET A 133 -12.93 -13.17 -5.45
C MET A 133 -13.22 -14.36 -4.54
N GLU A 134 -12.18 -15.02 -4.00
CA GLU A 134 -12.34 -16.18 -3.11
C GLU A 134 -13.21 -15.86 -1.87
N HIS A 135 -13.10 -14.63 -1.35
CA HIS A 135 -13.79 -14.19 -0.14
C HIS A 135 -15.02 -13.29 -0.39
N GLY A 136 -15.26 -12.87 -1.64
CA GLY A 136 -16.29 -11.87 -1.96
C GLY A 136 -16.01 -10.48 -1.37
N ALA A 137 -14.74 -10.16 -1.11
CA ALA A 137 -14.34 -8.88 -0.54
C ALA A 137 -14.22 -7.83 -1.66
N HIS A 138 -14.83 -6.66 -1.48
CA HIS A 138 -14.80 -5.60 -2.49
C HIS A 138 -13.40 -4.97 -2.58
N LEU A 139 -12.97 -4.67 -3.80
CA LEU A 139 -11.66 -4.10 -4.05
C LEU A 139 -11.74 -2.58 -3.98
N VAL A 140 -10.76 -1.94 -3.34
CA VAL A 140 -10.67 -0.48 -3.27
C VAL A 140 -9.29 -0.06 -3.77
N PRO A 141 -9.17 0.64 -4.90
CA PRO A 141 -7.91 1.22 -5.33
C PRO A 141 -7.55 2.40 -4.42
N VAL A 142 -6.32 2.44 -3.93
CA VAL A 142 -5.82 3.52 -3.08
C VAL A 142 -4.50 4.02 -3.65
N PHE A 143 -4.41 5.33 -3.90
CA PHE A 143 -3.19 5.96 -4.39
C PHE A 143 -2.67 7.01 -3.41
N SER A 144 -1.37 6.99 -3.13
CA SER A 144 -0.69 7.87 -2.17
C SER A 144 0.33 8.76 -2.88
N PHE A 145 -0.03 10.03 -3.09
CA PHE A 145 0.85 11.05 -3.64
C PHE A 145 1.88 11.47 -2.59
N GLY A 146 3.15 11.60 -2.98
CA GLY A 146 4.25 11.93 -2.07
C GLY A 146 4.87 10.73 -1.34
N GLU A 147 4.35 9.52 -1.53
CA GLU A 147 4.86 8.30 -0.87
C GLU A 147 6.34 8.01 -1.22
N ASN A 148 6.74 8.23 -2.47
CA ASN A 148 8.13 8.07 -2.92
C ASN A 148 9.03 9.26 -2.56
N GLU A 149 8.47 10.35 -2.01
CA GLU A 149 9.19 11.60 -1.76
C GLU A 149 9.82 11.67 -0.37
N VAL A 150 9.36 10.82 0.56
CA VAL A 150 9.74 10.89 1.97
C VAL A 150 11.06 10.21 2.32
N PHE A 151 11.63 9.45 1.39
CA PHE A 151 12.95 8.82 1.51
C PHE A 151 13.75 8.99 0.22
N ASP A 152 15.06 9.24 0.35
CA ASP A 152 15.99 9.12 -0.76
C ASP A 152 16.58 7.73 -0.77
N GLN A 153 16.59 7.09 -1.94
CA GLN A 153 17.29 5.83 -2.15
C GLN A 153 18.64 6.06 -2.81
N VAL A 154 19.66 5.35 -2.33
CA VAL A 154 20.95 5.25 -3.02
C VAL A 154 20.69 4.71 -4.42
N LYS A 155 21.26 5.36 -5.44
CA LYS A 155 21.10 4.95 -6.85
C LYS A 155 21.45 3.47 -7.01
N ASN A 156 20.45 2.68 -7.35
CA ASN A 156 20.52 1.23 -7.53
C ASN A 156 19.97 0.85 -8.91
N THR A 157 20.42 1.54 -9.96
CA THR A 157 19.99 1.29 -11.34
C THR A 157 20.20 -0.17 -11.73
N ARG A 158 19.25 -0.75 -12.48
CA ARG A 158 19.35 -2.12 -13.00
C ARG A 158 20.64 -2.32 -13.79
N GLY A 159 21.28 -3.47 -13.62
CA GLY A 159 22.60 -3.76 -14.18
C GLY A 159 23.80 -3.38 -13.29
N THR A 160 23.58 -2.65 -12.19
CA THR A 160 24.65 -2.40 -11.20
C THR A 160 24.85 -3.59 -10.27
N TRP A 161 26.05 -3.71 -9.71
CA TRP A 161 26.37 -4.75 -8.72
C TRP A 161 25.50 -4.65 -7.45
N LEU A 162 25.17 -3.42 -7.03
CA LEU A 162 24.26 -3.19 -5.90
C LEU A 162 22.87 -3.77 -6.20
N ARG A 163 22.27 -3.41 -7.35
CA ARG A 163 20.93 -3.90 -7.73
C ARG A 163 20.91 -5.42 -7.89
N TRP A 164 21.94 -5.99 -8.51
CA TRP A 164 22.09 -7.45 -8.62
C TRP A 164 22.12 -8.14 -7.25
N THR A 165 22.84 -7.56 -6.29
CA THR A 165 22.91 -8.09 -4.91
C THR A 165 21.55 -7.99 -4.21
N GLN A 166 20.87 -6.84 -4.32
CA GLN A 166 19.54 -6.64 -3.75
C GLN A 166 18.50 -7.61 -4.34
N GLU A 167 18.49 -7.80 -5.66
CA GLU A 167 17.61 -8.76 -6.35
C GLU A 167 17.90 -10.20 -5.93
N ARG A 168 19.18 -10.57 -5.82
CA ARG A 168 19.58 -11.90 -5.36
C ARG A 168 19.12 -12.17 -3.92
N LEU A 169 19.33 -11.22 -3.01
CA LEU A 169 18.88 -11.33 -1.62
C LEU A 169 17.36 -11.39 -1.53
N GLN A 170 16.66 -10.56 -2.31
CA GLN A 170 15.21 -10.60 -2.40
C GLN A 170 14.68 -11.95 -2.87
N ASN A 171 15.27 -12.55 -3.90
CA ASN A 171 14.84 -13.86 -4.40
C ASN A 171 15.06 -14.99 -3.37
N ILE A 172 16.10 -14.88 -2.53
CA ILE A 172 16.40 -15.88 -1.50
C ILE A 172 15.53 -15.69 -0.24
N MET A 173 15.39 -14.44 0.20
CA MET A 173 14.83 -14.11 1.52
C MET A 173 13.36 -13.67 1.45
N GLY A 174 12.86 -13.30 0.27
CA GLY A 174 11.55 -12.67 0.09
C GLY A 174 11.46 -11.23 0.61
N VAL A 175 12.61 -10.62 0.94
CA VAL A 175 12.71 -9.28 1.55
C VAL A 175 13.56 -8.37 0.67
N SER A 176 13.12 -7.14 0.43
CA SER A 176 13.98 -6.12 -0.16
C SER A 176 14.74 -5.37 0.93
N LEU A 177 16.00 -5.06 0.64
CA LEU A 177 16.85 -4.21 1.47
C LEU A 177 17.19 -2.94 0.68
N PRO A 178 16.24 -2.01 0.52
CA PRO A 178 16.54 -0.71 -0.05
C PRO A 178 17.58 0.00 0.83
N LEU A 179 18.63 0.53 0.21
CA LEU A 179 19.57 1.41 0.91
C LEU A 179 19.03 2.82 0.77
N PHE A 180 18.38 3.29 1.82
CA PHE A 180 17.75 4.60 1.85
C PHE A 180 18.24 5.43 3.01
N HIS A 181 18.13 6.74 2.85
CA HIS A 181 18.26 7.68 3.93
C HIS A 181 17.17 8.74 3.81
N ALA A 182 16.90 9.39 4.92
CA ALA A 182 16.13 10.60 4.99
C ALA A 182 16.79 11.49 6.06
N ARG A 183 16.04 11.97 7.04
CA ARG A 183 16.57 12.85 8.10
C ARG A 183 16.86 12.10 9.39
N GLY A 184 17.71 12.70 10.22
CA GLY A 184 17.88 12.31 11.61
C GLY A 184 16.74 12.82 12.50
N ILE A 185 16.75 12.37 13.76
CA ILE A 185 15.84 12.91 14.79
C ILE A 185 16.20 14.37 15.11
N PHE A 186 17.51 14.68 15.13
CA PHE A 186 18.06 15.98 15.51
C PHE A 186 18.69 16.78 14.35
N GLN A 187 18.79 16.20 13.15
CA GLN A 187 19.35 16.87 11.96
C GLN A 187 18.61 16.44 10.68
N TYR A 188 18.81 17.18 9.59
CA TYR A 188 18.09 16.96 8.33
C TYR A 188 18.90 16.26 7.22
N SER A 189 20.18 16.01 7.44
CA SER A 189 21.14 15.57 6.42
C SER A 189 21.25 14.05 6.27
N PHE A 190 20.90 13.25 7.29
CA PHE A 190 21.00 11.78 7.22
C PHE A 190 20.23 11.04 8.32
N GLY A 191 19.48 9.99 8.02
CA GLY A 191 18.85 9.13 9.03
C GLY A 191 17.70 8.29 8.49
N LEU A 192 16.91 7.68 9.37
CA LEU A 192 15.80 6.79 8.99
C LEU A 192 14.43 7.45 9.19
N MET A 193 14.38 8.70 9.65
CA MET A 193 13.12 9.43 9.83
C MET A 193 12.67 10.02 8.50
N PRO A 194 11.41 9.85 8.07
CA PRO A 194 10.93 10.39 6.80
C PRO A 194 11.09 11.91 6.73
N TYR A 195 11.40 12.43 5.54
CA TYR A 195 11.38 13.87 5.28
C TYR A 195 10.00 14.45 5.57
N ARG A 196 9.97 15.74 5.96
CA ARG A 196 8.72 16.47 6.19
C ARG A 196 8.13 16.92 4.87
N LYS A 197 7.68 15.97 4.06
CA LYS A 197 6.93 16.22 2.83
C LYS A 197 5.50 15.69 3.00
N PRO A 198 4.49 16.34 2.41
CA PRO A 198 3.11 15.89 2.51
C PRO A 198 2.94 14.54 1.79
N ILE A 199 2.23 13.63 2.43
CA ILE A 199 1.71 12.39 1.83
C ILE A 199 0.20 12.52 1.73
N ASN A 200 -0.35 12.55 0.53
CA ASN A 200 -1.80 12.69 0.32
C ASN A 200 -2.36 11.40 -0.28
N THR A 201 -3.25 10.75 0.46
CA THR A 201 -3.78 9.45 0.06
C THR A 201 -5.22 9.57 -0.39
N VAL A 202 -5.50 9.15 -1.62
CA VAL A 202 -6.85 9.08 -2.17
C VAL A 202 -7.35 7.65 -2.11
N VAL A 203 -8.49 7.45 -1.44
CA VAL A 203 -9.22 6.19 -1.40
C VAL A 203 -10.30 6.24 -2.49
N GLY A 204 -10.14 5.37 -3.48
CA GLY A 204 -11.04 5.28 -4.62
C GLY A 204 -12.38 4.63 -4.29
N ARG A 205 -13.24 4.56 -5.31
CA ARG A 205 -14.56 3.92 -5.20
C ARG A 205 -14.44 2.39 -5.10
N PRO A 206 -15.32 1.72 -4.32
CA PRO A 206 -15.29 0.27 -4.21
C PRO A 206 -15.72 -0.39 -5.51
N ILE A 207 -14.91 -1.34 -5.98
CA ILE A 207 -15.23 -2.27 -7.05
C ILE A 207 -15.91 -3.47 -6.40
N ARG A 208 -17.18 -3.67 -6.75
CA ARG A 208 -17.95 -4.82 -6.27
C ARG A 208 -17.34 -6.10 -6.83
N VAL A 209 -17.17 -7.08 -5.93
CA VAL A 209 -16.66 -8.41 -6.26
C VAL A 209 -17.68 -9.43 -5.80
N ASP A 210 -18.13 -10.27 -6.73
CA ASP A 210 -18.96 -11.41 -6.41
C ASP A 210 -18.08 -12.60 -6.01
N ARG A 211 -18.50 -13.35 -4.99
CA ARG A 211 -17.71 -14.45 -4.45
C ARG A 211 -17.62 -15.59 -5.46
N ASN A 212 -16.41 -15.99 -5.81
CA ASN A 212 -16.10 -17.17 -6.59
C ASN A 212 -14.84 -17.84 -6.00
N GLU A 213 -14.98 -19.05 -5.46
CA GLU A 213 -13.85 -19.79 -4.83
C GLU A 213 -12.86 -20.33 -5.86
N LYS A 214 -13.27 -20.47 -7.12
CA LYS A 214 -12.45 -21.01 -8.21
C LYS A 214 -12.63 -20.14 -9.45
N PRO A 215 -12.17 -18.88 -9.42
CA PRO A 215 -12.32 -17.97 -10.55
C PRO A 215 -11.53 -18.49 -11.75
N THR A 216 -12.09 -18.32 -12.95
CA THR A 216 -11.35 -18.64 -14.17
C THR A 216 -10.26 -17.60 -14.42
N ALA A 217 -9.32 -17.91 -15.32
CA ALA A 217 -8.28 -16.95 -15.68
C ALA A 217 -8.87 -15.70 -16.33
N GLU A 218 -9.92 -15.86 -17.13
CA GLU A 218 -10.61 -14.78 -17.84
C GLU A 218 -11.35 -13.85 -16.87
N GLU A 219 -12.05 -14.39 -15.88
CA GLU A 219 -12.72 -13.58 -14.85
C GLU A 219 -11.71 -12.80 -14.00
N LEU A 220 -10.62 -13.46 -13.62
CA LEU A 220 -9.54 -12.85 -12.86
C LEU A 220 -8.88 -11.72 -13.64
N ASP A 221 -8.65 -11.92 -14.93
CA ASP A 221 -8.01 -10.95 -15.82
C ASP A 221 -8.92 -9.76 -16.09
N ALA A 222 -10.22 -9.98 -16.29
CA ALA A 222 -11.20 -8.92 -16.45
C ALA A 222 -11.31 -8.04 -15.19
N LEU A 223 -11.38 -8.65 -14.00
CA LEU A 223 -11.45 -7.90 -12.74
C LEU A 223 -10.14 -7.18 -12.43
N HIS A 224 -9.00 -7.79 -12.75
CA HIS A 224 -7.69 -7.15 -12.61
C HIS A 224 -7.55 -5.95 -13.55
N GLN A 225 -8.00 -6.07 -14.81
CA GLN A 225 -8.00 -4.95 -15.75
C GLN A 225 -8.89 -3.81 -15.26
N LEU A 226 -10.11 -4.11 -14.80
CA LEU A 226 -11.00 -3.12 -14.20
C LEU A 226 -10.32 -2.41 -13.02
N TYR A 227 -9.65 -3.16 -12.15
CA TYR A 227 -8.91 -2.57 -11.03
C TYR A 227 -7.78 -1.62 -11.50
N MET A 228 -7.03 -2.00 -12.53
CA MET A 228 -5.98 -1.15 -13.12
C MET A 228 -6.56 0.13 -13.73
N ASP A 229 -7.68 0.02 -14.45
CA ASP A 229 -8.37 1.15 -15.07
C ASP A 229 -8.87 2.14 -14.00
N GLU A 230 -9.49 1.64 -12.93
CA GLU A 230 -9.94 2.45 -11.81
C GLU A 230 -8.80 3.13 -11.05
N LEU A 231 -7.67 2.44 -10.85
CA LEU A 231 -6.49 3.04 -10.25
C LEU A 231 -5.89 4.13 -11.14
N SER A 232 -5.85 3.91 -12.45
CA SER A 232 -5.40 4.92 -13.42
C SER A 232 -6.31 6.14 -13.41
N ASN A 233 -7.62 5.94 -13.44
CA ASN A 233 -8.61 7.04 -13.39
C ASN A 233 -8.46 7.85 -12.09
N LEU A 234 -8.33 7.16 -10.95
CA LEU A 234 -8.13 7.79 -9.65
C LEU A 234 -6.86 8.66 -9.63
N PHE A 235 -5.78 8.18 -10.24
CA PHE A 235 -4.56 8.97 -10.38
C PHE A 235 -4.79 10.19 -11.28
N GLU A 236 -5.30 9.99 -12.49
CA GLU A 236 -5.52 11.05 -13.47
C GLU A 236 -6.43 12.18 -12.94
N GLU A 237 -7.48 11.82 -12.20
CA GLU A 237 -8.44 12.78 -11.63
C GLU A 237 -7.80 13.70 -10.57
N HIS A 238 -6.82 13.20 -9.81
CA HIS A 238 -6.30 13.90 -8.65
C HIS A 238 -4.85 14.37 -8.77
N LYS A 239 -4.09 13.92 -9.78
CA LYS A 239 -2.64 14.18 -9.88
C LYS A 239 -2.28 15.67 -9.88
N GLU A 240 -3.04 16.50 -10.61
CA GLU A 240 -2.79 17.95 -10.69
C GLU A 240 -3.00 18.66 -9.34
N ASN A 241 -3.96 18.19 -8.53
CA ASN A 241 -4.23 18.74 -7.19
C ASN A 241 -3.07 18.53 -6.22
N TYR A 242 -2.22 17.54 -6.49
CA TYR A 242 -1.06 17.19 -5.65
C TYR A 242 0.27 17.52 -6.32
N GLY A 243 0.26 18.43 -7.32
CA GLY A 243 1.47 18.99 -7.93
C GLY A 243 2.17 18.05 -8.90
N VAL A 244 1.46 17.07 -9.45
CA VAL A 244 1.99 16.18 -10.50
C VAL A 244 1.63 16.76 -11.87
N ASP A 245 2.63 16.86 -12.76
CA ASP A 245 2.42 17.40 -14.10
C ASP A 245 1.44 16.58 -14.93
N LYS A 246 0.71 17.26 -15.82
CA LYS A 246 -0.34 16.66 -16.65
C LYS A 246 0.16 15.56 -17.59
N ASP A 247 1.43 15.63 -18.01
CA ASP A 247 2.09 14.64 -18.89
C ASP A 247 2.58 13.39 -18.14
N LYS A 248 2.59 13.40 -16.81
CA LYS A 248 2.92 12.23 -16.00
C LYS A 248 1.71 11.32 -15.89
N HIS A 249 1.92 10.04 -16.16
CA HIS A 249 0.91 9.00 -16.11
C HIS A 249 1.42 7.84 -15.25
N LEU A 250 0.51 7.05 -14.68
CA LEU A 250 0.89 5.79 -14.06
C LEU A 250 1.46 4.84 -15.11
N ILE A 251 2.55 4.17 -14.74
CA ILE A 251 3.15 3.13 -15.57
C ILE A 251 3.04 1.83 -14.79
N PHE A 252 2.22 0.90 -15.31
CA PHE A 252 2.10 -0.43 -14.71
C PHE A 252 3.24 -1.33 -15.17
N VAL A 253 4.04 -1.81 -14.21
CA VAL A 253 5.21 -2.68 -14.42
C VAL A 253 4.98 -4.08 -13.87
#